data_AF-A0A8J8SGN6-F1
#
_entry.id   AF-A0A8J8SGN6-F1
#
_cell.length_a   1.000
_cell.length_b   1.000
_cell.length_c   1.000
_cell.angle_alpha   90.00
_cell.angle_beta   90.00
_cell.angle_gamma   90.00
#
_symmetry.space_group_name_H-M   'P 1'
#
loop_
_entity.id
_entity.type
_entity.pdbx_description
1 polymer ?
#
loop_
_entity_poly.entity_id
_entity_poly.type
_entity_poly.pdbx_seq_one_letter_code
_entity_poly.pdbx_strand_id
1 'polypeptide(L)'
;MKMLLNVNNGVNIARYMVKDGLSTNSIIRVDLGLVGQDGNESFFANMYTVQHMFRELVGRFWDERTLAYWRSNPKNPPMPVAKTRFNPTLQNVAKAIFLRMKPFIDARFADADLAYVMVFTPMGKAKYYDEELLFD
;
A
#
# COMPACT_ATOMS: atom_id res chain seq x y z
N MET A 1 16.65 -12.75 16.61
CA MET A 1 16.95 -11.38 16.16
C MET A 1 15.82 -10.94 15.23
N LYS A 2 15.20 -9.78 15.44
CA LYS A 2 14.17 -9.24 14.52
C LYS A 2 14.87 -8.61 13.31
N MET A 3 14.41 -8.92 12.10
CA MET A 3 14.93 -8.37 10.84
C MET A 3 13.85 -7.58 10.12
N LEU A 4 14.25 -6.53 9.40
CA LEU A 4 13.36 -5.73 8.56
C LEU A 4 13.61 -6.02 7.08
N LEU A 5 12.58 -6.46 6.38
CA LEU A 5 12.55 -6.58 4.93
C LEU A 5 11.74 -5.43 4.35
N ASN A 6 12.36 -4.62 3.49
CA ASN A 6 11.65 -3.60 2.72
C ASN A 6 11.39 -4.13 1.31
N VAL A 7 10.11 -4.29 0.97
CA VAL A 7 9.65 -4.72 -0.34
C VAL A 7 9.16 -3.51 -1.12
N ASN A 8 9.94 -3.14 -2.13
CA ASN A 8 9.57 -2.10 -3.08
C ASN A 8 8.52 -2.63 -4.07
N ASN A 9 7.37 -1.98 -4.13
CA ASN A 9 6.33 -2.22 -5.12
C ASN A 9 6.29 -1.01 -6.04
N GLY A 10 7.02 -1.12 -7.15
CA GLY A 10 7.02 -0.11 -8.20
C GLY A 10 5.72 -0.13 -9.03
N VAL A 11 5.41 1.06 -9.56
CA VAL A 11 4.56 1.37 -10.73
C VAL A 11 3.09 1.75 -10.45
N ASN A 12 2.78 3.03 -10.72
CA ASN A 12 1.50 3.62 -11.19
C ASN A 12 0.17 3.15 -10.59
N ILE A 13 0.18 2.75 -9.32
CA ILE A 13 -1.00 2.22 -8.63
C ILE A 13 -2.15 3.23 -8.62
N ALA A 14 -1.93 4.55 -8.64
CA ALA A 14 -3.01 5.50 -8.92
C ALA A 14 -2.40 6.79 -9.44
N ARG A 15 -2.88 7.29 -10.57
CA ARG A 15 -2.31 8.53 -11.14
C ARG A 15 -2.98 9.80 -10.61
N TYR A 16 -4.17 9.68 -10.03
CA TYR A 16 -4.93 10.83 -9.53
C TYR A 16 -5.75 10.46 -8.30
N MET A 17 -5.86 11.38 -7.35
CA MET A 17 -6.68 11.23 -6.15
C MET A 17 -7.66 12.41 -6.05
N VAL A 18 -8.92 12.15 -5.70
CA VAL A 18 -9.96 13.20 -5.67
C VAL A 18 -10.67 13.21 -4.31
N LYS A 19 -10.53 14.31 -3.58
CA LYS A 19 -11.26 14.61 -2.33
C LYS A 19 -12.44 15.57 -2.58
N ASP A 20 -12.18 16.76 -3.15
CA ASP A 20 -13.17 17.80 -3.48
C ASP A 20 -12.74 18.63 -4.71
N GLY A 21 -12.14 17.95 -5.69
CA GLY A 21 -11.41 18.53 -6.82
C GLY A 21 -10.26 17.60 -7.21
N LEU A 22 -9.83 17.66 -8.47
CA LEU A 22 -8.73 16.82 -8.98
C LEU A 22 -7.42 17.18 -8.25
N SER A 23 -6.92 16.28 -7.40
CA SER A 23 -5.55 16.35 -6.89
C SER A 23 -4.67 15.45 -7.77
N THR A 24 -3.67 16.06 -8.41
CA THR A 24 -2.73 15.41 -9.34
C THR A 24 -1.61 14.63 -8.64
N ASN A 25 -1.91 14.06 -7.48
CA ASN A 25 -0.93 13.33 -6.69
C ASN A 25 -0.89 11.86 -7.12
N SER A 26 -0.12 11.58 -8.16
CA SER A 26 0.19 10.21 -8.57
C SER A 26 0.97 9.47 -7.49
N ILE A 27 0.56 8.25 -7.19
CA ILE A 27 1.34 7.30 -6.41
C ILE A 27 2.41 6.70 -7.33
N ILE A 28 3.66 7.05 -7.08
CA ILE A 28 4.80 6.60 -7.88
C ILE A 28 5.44 5.32 -7.33
N ARG A 29 5.27 5.08 -6.03
CA ARG A 29 5.89 3.96 -5.32
C ARG A 29 5.12 3.63 -4.05
N VAL A 30 5.03 2.33 -3.75
CA VAL A 30 4.61 1.84 -2.44
C VAL A 30 5.69 0.91 -1.89
N ASP A 31 6.13 1.17 -0.66
CA ASP A 31 7.08 0.29 0.04
C ASP A 31 6.34 -0.40 1.19
N LEU A 32 6.51 -1.71 1.31
CA LEU A 32 5.99 -2.53 2.41
C LEU A 32 7.17 -2.92 3.30
N GLY A 33 7.08 -2.62 4.59
CA GLY A 33 8.05 -3.05 5.59
C GLY A 33 7.53 -4.24 6.37
N LEU A 34 8.18 -5.39 6.24
CA LEU A 34 7.86 -6.59 7.01
C LEU A 34 8.93 -6.79 8.09
N VAL A 35 8.50 -7.13 9.29
CA VAL A 35 9.37 -7.54 10.40
C VAL A 35 9.17 -9.01 10.66
N GLY A 36 10.26 -9.73 10.93
CA GLY A 36 10.17 -11.15 11.22
C GLY A 36 11.37 -11.67 11.98
N GLN A 37 11.28 -12.93 12.38
CA GLN A 37 12.41 -13.64 12.97
C GLN A 37 13.09 -14.47 11.89
N ASP A 38 14.42 -14.48 11.90
CA ASP A 38 15.17 -15.36 11.01
C ASP A 38 14.84 -16.82 11.35
N GLY A 39 14.16 -17.51 10.43
CA GLY A 39 13.86 -18.92 10.53
C GLY A 39 15.07 -19.77 10.14
N ASN A 40 14.88 -21.09 10.00
CA ASN A 40 15.91 -21.96 9.41
C ASN A 40 16.14 -21.68 7.91
N GLU A 41 15.28 -20.89 7.27
CA GLU A 41 15.46 -20.39 5.90
C GLU A 41 16.03 -18.97 5.93
N SER A 42 16.90 -18.64 4.96
CA SER A 42 17.68 -17.40 4.90
C SER A 42 16.86 -16.09 4.86
N PHE A 43 15.54 -16.17 4.73
CA PHE A 43 14.62 -15.04 4.80
C PHE A 43 13.25 -15.48 5.33
N PHE A 44 12.70 -14.73 6.29
CA PHE A 44 11.37 -14.96 6.87
C PHE A 44 10.20 -14.65 5.91
N ALA A 45 10.49 -13.97 4.79
CA ALA A 45 9.52 -13.69 3.73
C ALA A 45 10.20 -13.62 2.35
N ASN A 46 9.53 -14.18 1.34
CA ASN A 46 9.96 -14.10 -0.04
C ASN A 46 9.47 -12.79 -0.70
N MET A 47 10.40 -11.91 -1.08
CA MET A 47 10.09 -10.60 -1.67
C MET A 47 9.18 -10.68 -2.89
N TYR A 48 9.41 -11.64 -3.81
CA TYR A 48 8.60 -11.81 -5.01
C TYR A 48 7.16 -12.22 -4.69
N THR A 49 6.99 -13.04 -3.65
CA THR A 49 5.64 -13.44 -3.19
C THR A 49 4.89 -12.22 -2.64
N VAL A 50 5.55 -11.38 -1.85
CA VAL A 50 4.95 -10.14 -1.33
C VAL A 50 4.58 -9.18 -2.47
N GLN A 51 5.46 -9.02 -3.47
CA GLN A 51 5.18 -8.19 -4.64
C GLN A 51 3.99 -8.70 -5.46
N HIS A 52 3.93 -10.01 -5.69
CA HIS A 52 2.81 -10.63 -6.39
C HIS A 52 1.49 -10.44 -5.63
N MET A 53 1.50 -10.67 -4.32
CA MET A 53 0.33 -10.43 -3.46
C MET A 53 -0.13 -8.98 -3.54
N PHE A 54 0.80 -8.02 -3.46
CA PHE A 54 0.47 -6.60 -3.56
C PHE A 54 -0.20 -6.28 -4.90
N ARG A 55 0.35 -6.81 -6.01
CA ARG A 55 -0.22 -6.61 -7.34
C ARG A 55 -1.65 -7.16 -7.45
N GLU A 56 -1.91 -8.35 -6.93
CA GLU A 56 -3.24 -8.97 -7.00
C GLU A 56 -4.26 -8.29 -6.08
N LEU A 57 -3.86 -7.91 -4.86
CA LEU A 57 -4.77 -7.40 -3.84
C LEU A 57 -5.06 -5.89 -3.95
N VAL A 58 -4.10 -5.13 -4.48
CA VAL A 58 -4.14 -3.66 -4.54
C VAL A 58 -3.89 -3.19 -5.97
N GLY A 59 -2.73 -3.55 -6.53
CA GLY A 59 -2.23 -2.99 -7.79
C GLY A 59 -3.25 -3.09 -8.92
N ARG A 60 -3.76 -4.29 -9.21
CA ARG A 60 -4.68 -4.56 -10.33
C ARG A 60 -5.96 -3.71 -10.29
N PHE A 61 -6.46 -3.36 -9.10
CA PHE A 61 -7.69 -2.59 -8.99
C PHE A 61 -7.47 -1.08 -9.14
N TRP A 62 -6.27 -0.59 -8.82
CA TRP A 62 -5.98 0.85 -8.84
C TRP A 62 -5.14 1.28 -10.06
N ASP A 63 -4.41 0.34 -10.67
CA ASP A 63 -3.51 0.59 -11.80
C ASP A 63 -4.18 1.39 -12.93
N GLU A 64 -3.52 2.48 -13.33
CA GLU A 64 -3.98 3.45 -14.33
C GLU A 64 -5.38 4.02 -14.09
N ARG A 65 -5.76 4.22 -12.81
CA ARG A 65 -7.05 4.82 -12.43
C ARG A 65 -6.92 6.10 -11.62
N THR A 66 -8.02 6.83 -11.62
CA THR A 66 -8.31 7.92 -10.68
C THR A 66 -8.98 7.34 -9.44
N LEU A 67 -8.33 7.42 -8.27
CA LEU A 67 -8.97 7.07 -7.01
C LEU A 67 -9.90 8.18 -6.56
N ALA A 68 -11.17 7.84 -6.34
CA ALA A 68 -12.17 8.80 -5.93
C ALA A 68 -13.04 8.22 -4.82
N TYR A 69 -13.38 9.05 -3.83
CA TYR A 69 -14.31 8.63 -2.78
C TYR A 69 -15.67 8.24 -3.41
N TRP A 70 -16.32 7.20 -2.91
CA TRP A 70 -17.55 6.65 -3.52
C TRP A 70 -18.70 7.67 -3.63
N ARG A 71 -18.77 8.65 -2.72
CA ARG A 71 -19.76 9.75 -2.79
C ARG A 71 -19.33 10.93 -3.67
N SER A 72 -18.09 10.97 -4.13
CA SER A 72 -17.61 12.02 -5.02
C SER A 72 -18.02 11.75 -6.47
N ASN A 73 -18.23 12.80 -7.26
CA ASN A 73 -18.47 12.69 -8.70
C ASN A 73 -17.45 13.53 -9.48
N PRO A 74 -16.23 13.00 -9.74
CA PRO A 74 -15.22 13.75 -10.47
C PRO A 74 -15.72 14.06 -11.88
N LYS A 75 -15.77 15.35 -12.24
CA LYS A 75 -16.07 15.80 -13.60
C LYS A 75 -14.80 15.67 -14.44
N ASN A 76 -14.91 15.04 -15.62
CA ASN A 76 -13.81 14.84 -16.57
C ASN A 76 -12.53 14.24 -15.94
N PRO A 77 -12.61 13.04 -15.32
CA PRO A 77 -11.43 12.42 -14.77
C PRO A 77 -10.42 12.08 -15.89
N PRO A 78 -9.12 12.29 -15.69
CA PRO A 78 -8.08 12.02 -16.69
C PRO A 78 -7.88 10.53 -16.96
N MET A 79 -8.43 9.65 -16.11
CA MET A 79 -8.36 8.18 -16.19
C MET A 79 -9.64 7.55 -15.65
N PRO A 80 -9.94 6.28 -15.98
CA PRO A 80 -11.07 5.55 -15.41
C PRO A 80 -11.08 5.64 -13.88
N VAL A 81 -12.27 5.76 -13.30
CA VAL A 81 -12.40 5.99 -11.85
C VAL A 81 -12.46 4.65 -11.11
N ALA A 82 -11.61 4.49 -10.10
CA ALA A 82 -11.75 3.48 -9.06
C ALA A 82 -12.39 4.13 -7.82
N LYS A 83 -13.60 3.72 -7.49
CA LYS A 83 -14.32 4.21 -6.31
C LYS A 83 -13.80 3.53 -5.05
N THR A 84 -13.44 4.33 -4.06
CA THR A 84 -12.96 3.87 -2.74
C THR A 84 -14.01 4.15 -1.66
N ARG A 85 -14.12 3.27 -0.67
CA ARG A 85 -14.97 3.50 0.53
C ARG A 85 -14.34 4.48 1.53
N PHE A 86 -13.09 4.90 1.29
CA PHE A 86 -12.35 5.88 2.07
C PHE A 86 -12.04 7.10 1.21
N ASN A 87 -11.78 8.24 1.87
CA ASN A 87 -11.33 9.46 1.19
C ASN A 87 -9.85 9.30 0.76
N PRO A 88 -9.51 9.35 -0.54
CA PRO A 88 -8.18 9.00 -1.05
C PRO A 88 -7.15 10.11 -0.78
N THR A 89 -6.84 10.36 0.49
CA THR A 89 -5.64 11.11 0.90
C THR A 89 -4.44 10.18 0.97
N LEU A 90 -3.22 10.71 0.91
CA LEU A 90 -2.01 9.88 0.93
C LEU A 90 -1.93 8.98 2.18
N GLN A 91 -2.23 9.53 3.36
CA GLN A 91 -2.35 8.76 4.62
C GLN A 91 -3.41 7.67 4.55
N ASN A 92 -4.60 7.97 4.03
CA ASN A 92 -5.67 6.97 3.96
C ASN A 92 -5.37 5.88 2.95
N VAL A 93 -4.64 6.20 1.86
CA VAL A 93 -4.16 5.19 0.93
C VAL A 93 -3.15 4.27 1.61
N ALA A 94 -2.16 4.81 2.32
CA ALA A 94 -1.20 4.00 3.07
C ALA A 94 -1.91 3.07 4.07
N LYS A 95 -2.89 3.60 4.82
CA LYS A 95 -3.72 2.82 5.74
C LYS A 95 -4.54 1.74 5.03
N ALA A 96 -5.18 2.07 3.90
CA ALA A 96 -6.00 1.12 3.16
C ALA A 96 -5.17 -0.05 2.60
N ILE A 97 -3.96 0.23 2.09
CA ILE A 97 -3.03 -0.81 1.65
C ILE A 97 -2.61 -1.67 2.84
N PHE A 98 -2.24 -1.07 3.97
CA PHE A 98 -1.85 -1.80 5.17
C PHE A 98 -2.94 -2.77 5.61
N LEU A 99 -4.17 -2.27 5.81
CA LEU A 99 -5.32 -3.08 6.24
C LEU A 99 -5.69 -4.17 5.21
N ARG A 100 -5.43 -3.92 3.92
CA ARG A 100 -5.67 -4.90 2.85
C ARG A 100 -4.62 -5.99 2.83
N MET A 101 -3.36 -5.66 3.08
CA MET A 101 -2.22 -6.58 2.98
C MET A 101 -2.00 -7.41 4.24
N LYS A 102 -2.11 -6.79 5.43
CA LYS A 102 -1.81 -7.42 6.72
C LYS A 102 -2.39 -8.84 6.88
N PRO A 103 -3.71 -9.08 6.73
CA PRO A 103 -4.26 -10.42 6.95
C PRO A 103 -3.71 -11.48 5.98
N PHE A 104 -3.26 -11.08 4.79
CA PHE A 104 -2.65 -12.02 3.84
C PHE A 104 -1.18 -12.27 4.15
N ILE A 105 -0.46 -11.28 4.67
CA ILE A 105 0.92 -11.46 5.14
C ILE A 105 0.92 -12.41 6.34
N ASP A 106 0.10 -12.11 7.36
CA ASP A 106 -0.01 -12.90 8.60
C ASP A 106 -0.43 -14.35 8.30
N ALA A 107 -1.30 -14.57 7.31
CA ALA A 107 -1.72 -15.91 6.90
C ALA A 107 -0.66 -16.65 6.05
N ARG A 108 0.20 -15.92 5.32
CA ARG A 108 1.16 -16.51 4.37
C ARG A 108 2.50 -16.82 5.00
N PHE A 109 2.93 -16.00 5.95
CA PHE A 109 4.25 -16.04 6.55
C PHE A 109 4.10 -16.14 8.08
N ALA A 110 4.34 -17.32 8.64
CA ALA A 110 4.15 -17.57 10.08
C ALA A 110 5.05 -16.69 10.96
N ASP A 111 6.24 -16.35 10.47
CA ASP A 111 7.27 -15.60 11.21
C ASP A 111 7.44 -14.16 10.70
N ALA A 112 6.46 -13.64 9.94
CA ALA A 112 6.51 -12.28 9.42
C ALA A 112 5.24 -11.50 9.75
N ASP A 113 5.41 -10.23 10.11
CA ASP A 113 4.33 -9.26 10.26
C ASP A 113 4.59 -8.03 9.38
N LEU A 114 3.53 -7.44 8.85
CA LEU A 114 3.58 -6.17 8.16
C LEU A 114 3.70 -5.02 9.17
N ALA A 115 4.90 -4.48 9.35
CA ALA A 115 5.15 -3.36 10.27
C ALA A 115 4.67 -2.01 9.70
N TYR A 116 4.86 -1.77 8.40
CA TYR A 116 4.46 -0.50 7.80
C TYR A 116 4.17 -0.55 6.31
N VAL A 117 3.44 0.46 5.85
CA VAL A 117 3.30 0.83 4.44
C VAL A 117 3.72 2.28 4.26
N MET A 118 4.57 2.54 3.26
CA MET A 118 4.88 3.90 2.80
C MET A 118 4.36 4.10 1.39
N VAL A 119 3.73 5.24 1.15
CA VAL A 119 3.22 5.64 -0.17
C VAL A 119 3.91 6.94 -0.57
N PHE A 120 4.45 6.98 -1.79
CA PHE A 120 5.21 8.11 -2.31
C PHE A 120 4.46 8.75 -3.48
N THR A 121 4.50 10.09 -3.51
CA THR A 121 4.09 10.93 -4.62
C THR A 121 5.24 11.87 -5.00
N PRO A 122 5.17 12.57 -6.14
CA PRO A 122 6.16 13.60 -6.46
C PRO A 122 6.25 14.72 -5.42
N MET A 123 5.17 14.97 -4.65
CA MET A 123 5.07 16.06 -3.70
C MET A 123 5.34 15.65 -2.24
N GLY A 124 5.49 14.36 -1.94
CA GLY A 124 5.73 13.91 -0.58
C GLY A 124 5.52 12.41 -0.37
N LYS A 125 5.47 12.01 0.91
CA LYS A 125 5.24 10.62 1.32
C LYS A 125 4.33 10.56 2.53
N ALA A 126 3.55 9.49 2.65
CA ALA A 126 2.88 9.11 3.89
C ALA A 126 3.32 7.72 4.32
N LYS A 127 3.35 7.52 5.63
CA LYS A 127 3.59 6.22 6.25
C LYS A 127 2.38 5.87 7.11
N TYR A 128 1.96 4.61 7.05
CA TYR A 128 1.07 4.00 8.03
C TYR A 128 1.80 2.82 8.64
N TYR A 129 1.69 2.64 9.95
CA TYR A 129 2.32 1.54 10.68
C TYR A 129 1.37 1.05 11.75
N ASP A 130 1.57 -0.18 12.19
CA ASP A 130 0.96 -0.67 13.41
C ASP A 130 1.72 -0.11 14.60
N GLU A 131 1.04 0.59 15.49
CA GLU A 131 1.68 1.18 16.67
C GLU A 131 2.12 0.09 17.67
N GLU A 132 1.47 -1.08 17.65
CA GLU A 132 1.76 -2.17 18.60
C GLU A 132 3.09 -2.90 18.30
N LEU A 133 3.54 -2.96 17.04
CA LEU A 133 4.73 -3.75 16.64
C LEU A 133 6.09 -3.05 16.84
N LEU A 134 6.10 -1.74 17.09
CA LEU A 134 7.33 -0.93 17.14
C LEU A 134 7.85 -0.66 18.56
N PHE A 135 7.05 -0.96 19.59
CA PHE A 135 7.40 -0.72 20.99
C PHE A 135 7.57 -1.99 21.83
N ASP A 136 7.55 -3.17 21.18
CA ASP A 136 7.90 -4.49 21.73
C ASP A 136 9.26 -4.99 21.23
#